data_AF-A0A136HXU4-F1
#
_entry.id   AF-A0A136HXU4-F1
#
_cell.length_a   1.000
_cell.length_b   1.000
_cell.length_c   1.000
_cell.angle_alpha   90.00
_cell.angle_beta   90.00
_cell.angle_gamma   90.00
#
_symmetry.space_group_name_H-M   'P 1'
#
loop_
_entity.id
_entity.type
_entity.pdbx_description
1 polymer ?
#
loop_
_entity_poly.entity_id
_entity_poly.type
_entity_poly.pdbx_seq_one_letter_code
_entity_poly.pdbx_strand_id
1 'polypeptide(L)'
;MKKTKLTTYSTIATTLASVFLLASCSKPPQTSEEQVTEVAPAAQHTLLIEQSRLSIYHPVDLTSDLSHLSDNQKRMLSLLIDASKIMDDLFWQQAFNQDKSAFLSAIEDKDVRHFAEINYGPWDRLNGDAPFLSGFEEKALGAEFYPHDMTKTEFESANFEDKQGLYSVVKRDDTGKLFTQPYSKAYSDELTKAANLLKEASALANNEEFKQYLLLRAEALLTDDYLASDMAWMDMKTNPVELVIGPIESYEDQLFGYRAAFEAYVLVKDLKWSEKLAKYAAFLPELQQGLPVESAYKAEMPGSDADLNAYDVIYYAGHSNAGSKTIAINLPNDERVQLEKGTRRLQLKNAMRAKFDNILVPIAETLIVPE
;
A
#
# COMPACT_ATOMS: atom_id res chain seq x y z
N MET A 1 -60.03 -41.90 -11.06
CA MET A 1 -59.05 -43.01 -10.97
C MET A 1 -58.48 -43.30 -12.35
N LYS A 2 -57.14 -43.25 -12.43
CA LYS A 2 -56.20 -43.69 -13.48
C LYS A 2 -56.74 -44.43 -14.72
N LYS A 3 -56.27 -44.01 -15.90
CA LYS A 3 -55.80 -44.89 -17.01
C LYS A 3 -54.66 -44.17 -17.77
N THR A 4 -53.37 -44.46 -17.55
CA THR A 4 -52.47 -45.39 -18.30
C THR A 4 -52.68 -45.37 -19.84
N LYS A 5 -51.76 -44.88 -20.69
CA LYS A 5 -50.33 -45.17 -21.04
C LYS A 5 -50.17 -46.15 -22.24
N LEU A 6 -49.30 -45.72 -23.17
CA LEU A 6 -48.51 -46.46 -24.20
C LEU A 6 -49.31 -47.04 -25.40
N THR A 7 -48.82 -47.17 -26.64
CA THR A 7 -47.45 -47.48 -27.13
C THR A 7 -47.35 -47.35 -28.68
N THR A 8 -46.20 -46.83 -29.16
CA THR A 8 -45.30 -47.28 -30.27
C THR A 8 -45.74 -47.67 -31.71
N TYR A 9 -45.09 -46.98 -32.67
CA TYR A 9 -44.26 -47.39 -33.84
C TYR A 9 -44.74 -48.25 -35.04
N SER A 10 -44.67 -47.60 -36.22
CA SER A 10 -43.84 -47.90 -37.42
C SER A 10 -44.17 -49.06 -38.38
N THR A 11 -44.17 -48.75 -39.69
CA THR A 11 -43.52 -49.50 -40.81
C THR A 11 -43.70 -48.72 -42.14
N ILE A 12 -42.63 -48.29 -42.85
CA ILE A 12 -41.98 -48.91 -44.05
C ILE A 12 -42.93 -49.04 -45.26
N ALA A 13 -42.63 -48.76 -46.53
CA ALA A 13 -41.62 -48.04 -47.32
C ALA A 13 -42.08 -48.14 -48.80
N THR A 14 -41.72 -47.22 -49.70
CA THR A 14 -41.50 -47.58 -51.11
C THR A 14 -40.68 -46.52 -51.85
N THR A 15 -39.67 -47.03 -52.55
CA THR A 15 -38.66 -46.38 -53.40
C THR A 15 -39.18 -46.06 -54.80
N LEU A 16 -38.72 -44.94 -55.41
CA LEU A 16 -38.37 -44.93 -56.84
C LEU A 16 -37.34 -43.84 -57.15
N ALA A 17 -36.31 -44.22 -57.91
CA ALA A 17 -35.11 -43.45 -58.22
C ALA A 17 -35.26 -42.65 -59.52
N SER A 18 -34.64 -41.47 -59.59
CA SER A 18 -34.23 -40.82 -60.84
C SER A 18 -32.94 -40.03 -60.58
N VAL A 19 -31.87 -40.45 -61.23
CA VAL A 19 -30.52 -39.88 -61.14
C VAL A 19 -30.43 -38.69 -62.11
N PHE A 20 -30.13 -37.49 -61.58
CA PHE A 20 -29.54 -36.39 -62.35
C PHE A 20 -28.19 -36.03 -61.71
N LEU A 21 -27.14 -36.01 -62.54
CA LEU A 21 -25.76 -35.82 -62.14
C LEU A 21 -25.45 -34.35 -61.82
N LEU A 22 -24.98 -34.14 -60.59
CA LEU A 22 -23.88 -33.29 -60.12
C LEU A 22 -23.48 -32.04 -60.94
N ALA A 23 -23.79 -30.87 -60.38
CA ALA A 23 -22.88 -29.73 -60.23
C ALA A 23 -23.43 -28.76 -59.16
N SER A 24 -23.22 -29.07 -57.89
CA SER A 24 -23.50 -28.14 -56.79
C SER A 24 -22.27 -27.26 -56.58
N CYS A 25 -22.34 -26.01 -57.04
CA CYS A 25 -21.43 -24.96 -56.57
C CYS A 25 -21.89 -24.55 -55.17
N SER A 26 -21.25 -25.12 -54.16
CA SER A 26 -21.28 -24.62 -52.79
C SER A 26 -20.78 -23.17 -52.81
N LYS A 27 -21.60 -22.23 -52.32
CA LYS A 27 -21.12 -20.90 -51.97
C LYS A 27 -19.93 -21.03 -51.00
N PRO A 28 -18.84 -20.28 -51.18
CA PRO A 28 -17.81 -20.21 -50.16
C PRO A 28 -18.41 -19.69 -48.84
N PRO A 29 -17.86 -20.09 -47.68
CA PRO A 29 -18.32 -19.57 -46.41
C PRO A 29 -18.18 -18.04 -46.45
N GLN A 30 -19.27 -17.33 -46.13
CA GLN A 30 -19.14 -15.94 -45.74
C GLN A 30 -18.27 -15.94 -44.49
N THR A 31 -17.03 -15.47 -44.66
CA THR A 31 -16.20 -15.00 -43.57
C THR A 31 -17.07 -14.05 -42.77
N SER A 32 -17.41 -14.44 -41.55
CA SER A 32 -17.90 -13.51 -40.56
C SER A 32 -16.89 -12.37 -40.50
N GLU A 33 -17.28 -11.21 -41.00
CA GLU A 33 -16.61 -9.97 -40.68
C GLU A 33 -16.62 -9.91 -39.15
N GLU A 34 -15.47 -10.18 -38.55
CA GLU A 34 -15.19 -9.72 -37.21
C GLU A 34 -15.52 -8.23 -37.23
N GLN A 35 -16.58 -7.85 -36.51
CA GLN A 35 -16.66 -6.49 -36.01
C GLN A 35 -15.39 -6.30 -35.20
N VAL A 36 -14.39 -5.71 -35.86
CA VAL A 36 -13.33 -4.99 -35.18
C VAL A 36 -14.08 -3.95 -34.38
N THR A 37 -14.29 -4.23 -33.10
CA THR A 37 -14.51 -3.19 -32.12
C THR A 37 -13.34 -2.24 -32.33
N GLU A 38 -13.65 -1.10 -32.96
CA GLU A 38 -12.76 0.05 -33.02
C GLU A 38 -12.38 0.32 -31.57
N VAL A 39 -11.18 -0.11 -31.19
CA VAL A 39 -10.58 0.28 -29.92
C VAL A 39 -10.53 1.78 -30.02
N ALA A 40 -11.39 2.46 -29.25
CA ALA A 40 -11.34 3.91 -29.14
C ALA A 40 -9.87 4.30 -28.96
N PRO A 41 -9.36 5.31 -29.68
CA PRO A 41 -7.98 5.76 -29.49
C PRO A 41 -7.77 5.92 -28.00
N ALA A 42 -6.73 5.28 -27.44
CA ALA A 42 -6.37 5.46 -26.04
C ALA A 42 -6.37 6.98 -25.80
N ALA A 43 -7.24 7.45 -24.90
CA ALA A 43 -7.43 8.87 -24.71
C ALA A 43 -6.06 9.47 -24.36
N GLN A 44 -5.50 10.26 -25.28
CA GLN A 44 -4.14 10.74 -25.13
C GLN A 44 -4.14 11.79 -24.01
N HIS A 45 -3.59 11.44 -22.86
CA HIS A 45 -3.51 12.34 -21.72
C HIS A 45 -2.55 13.50 -22.06
N THR A 46 -2.98 14.73 -21.81
CA THR A 46 -2.18 15.93 -21.96
C THR A 46 -1.77 16.44 -20.58
N LEU A 47 -0.55 16.99 -20.48
CA LEU A 47 -0.03 17.56 -19.23
C LEU A 47 -0.73 18.89 -18.92
N LEU A 48 -1.23 19.03 -17.69
CA LEU A 48 -1.97 20.20 -17.21
C LEU A 48 -1.11 21.20 -16.40
N ILE A 49 0.14 20.83 -16.14
CA ILE A 49 1.09 21.60 -15.33
C ILE A 49 2.32 21.99 -16.15
N GLU A 50 3.07 22.98 -15.67
CA GLU A 50 4.37 23.34 -16.26
C GLU A 50 5.35 22.17 -16.22
N GLN A 51 6.07 21.92 -17.32
CA GLN A 51 7.01 20.80 -17.44
C GLN A 51 8.08 20.79 -16.32
N SER A 52 8.50 21.97 -15.85
CA SER A 52 9.49 22.10 -14.77
C SER A 52 9.03 21.53 -13.43
N ARG A 53 7.71 21.32 -13.27
CA ARG A 53 7.14 20.72 -12.06
C ARG A 53 7.39 19.21 -11.98
N LEU A 54 7.66 18.54 -13.11
CA LEU A 54 8.00 17.11 -13.14
C LEU A 54 9.33 16.79 -12.44
N SER A 55 10.21 17.78 -12.28
CA SER A 55 11.54 17.64 -11.67
C SER A 55 11.61 18.08 -10.21
N ILE A 56 10.48 18.22 -9.50
CA ILE A 56 10.48 18.62 -8.07
C ILE A 56 11.00 17.52 -7.14
N TYR A 57 11.01 16.26 -7.59
CA TYR A 57 11.60 15.15 -6.86
C TYR A 57 13.06 14.98 -7.26
N HIS A 58 13.96 15.25 -6.31
CA HIS A 58 15.38 15.03 -6.52
C HIS A 58 15.74 13.55 -6.35
N PRO A 59 16.38 12.90 -7.34
CA PRO A 59 16.80 11.50 -7.23
C PRO A 59 17.94 11.36 -6.21
N VAL A 60 17.84 10.36 -5.35
CA VAL A 60 18.83 10.08 -4.29
C VAL A 60 19.07 8.57 -4.23
N ASP A 61 20.33 8.18 -4.16
CA ASP A 61 20.70 6.79 -3.85
C ASP A 61 20.62 6.55 -2.34
N LEU A 62 19.68 5.69 -1.93
CA LEU A 62 19.59 5.24 -0.53
C LEU A 62 20.60 4.11 -0.29
N THR A 63 21.75 4.45 0.28
CA THR A 63 22.81 3.50 0.61
C THR A 63 22.82 3.14 2.10
N SER A 64 23.23 1.90 2.41
CA SER A 64 23.54 1.44 3.77
C SER A 64 24.77 0.53 3.72
N ASP A 65 25.61 0.57 4.75
CA ASP A 65 26.66 -0.44 4.93
C ASP A 65 26.03 -1.76 5.40
N LEU A 66 26.25 -2.83 4.65
CA LEU A 66 25.74 -4.17 4.94
C LEU A 66 26.86 -5.17 5.29
N SER A 67 28.12 -4.71 5.44
CA SER A 67 29.26 -5.59 5.65
C SER A 67 29.18 -6.38 6.96
N HIS A 68 28.47 -5.84 7.94
CA HIS A 68 28.23 -6.43 9.24
C HIS A 68 27.10 -7.48 9.26
N LEU A 69 26.31 -7.59 8.18
CA LEU A 69 25.23 -8.57 8.07
C LEU A 69 25.76 -9.91 7.55
N SER A 70 25.24 -10.99 8.12
CA SER A 70 25.47 -12.35 7.62
C SER A 70 24.84 -12.58 6.24
N ASP A 71 25.28 -13.62 5.54
CA ASP A 71 24.71 -13.98 4.23
C ASP A 71 23.22 -14.32 4.32
N ASN A 72 22.78 -14.97 5.41
CA ASN A 72 21.37 -15.22 5.69
C ASN A 72 20.57 -13.91 5.84
N GLN A 73 21.10 -12.93 6.57
CA GLN A 73 20.45 -11.63 6.71
C GLN A 73 20.40 -10.86 5.39
N LYS A 74 21.44 -10.91 4.56
CA LYS A 74 21.42 -10.29 3.22
C LYS A 74 20.38 -10.93 2.30
N ARG A 75 20.26 -12.27 2.33
CA ARG A 75 19.20 -12.98 1.60
C ARG A 75 17.82 -12.64 2.13
N MET A 76 17.68 -12.53 3.45
CA MET A 76 16.44 -12.12 4.10
C MET A 76 16.01 -10.72 3.66
N LEU A 77 16.93 -9.74 3.59
CA LEU A 77 16.62 -8.39 3.08
C LEU A 77 15.97 -8.44 1.68
N SER A 78 16.43 -9.35 0.81
CA SER A 78 15.83 -9.52 -0.52
C SER A 78 14.36 -9.99 -0.42
N LEU A 79 14.07 -10.96 0.44
CA LEU A 79 12.70 -11.45 0.68
C LEU A 79 11.80 -10.36 1.30
N LEU A 80 12.35 -9.56 2.22
CA LEU A 80 11.63 -8.44 2.83
C LEU A 80 11.28 -7.36 1.80
N ILE A 81 12.20 -7.06 0.88
CA ILE A 81 11.96 -6.15 -0.25
C ILE A 81 10.90 -6.74 -1.19
N ASP A 82 10.95 -8.02 -1.50
CA ASP A 82 9.95 -8.67 -2.35
C ASP A 82 8.56 -8.66 -1.71
N ALA A 83 8.44 -8.85 -0.38
CA ALA A 83 7.18 -8.67 0.34
C ALA A 83 6.72 -7.20 0.32
N SER A 84 7.66 -6.26 0.42
CA SER A 84 7.37 -4.81 0.39
C SER A 84 6.84 -4.36 -0.97
N LYS A 85 7.32 -4.92 -2.09
CA LYS A 85 6.77 -4.67 -3.44
C LYS A 85 5.28 -5.02 -3.53
N ILE A 86 4.83 -6.04 -2.81
CA ILE A 86 3.41 -6.38 -2.77
C ILE A 86 2.62 -5.28 -2.07
N MET A 87 3.14 -4.69 -0.97
CA MET A 87 2.50 -3.53 -0.34
C MET A 87 2.47 -2.32 -1.29
N ASP A 88 3.51 -2.17 -2.12
CA ASP A 88 3.57 -1.12 -3.14
C ASP A 88 2.41 -1.20 -4.15
N ASP A 89 2.18 -2.40 -4.65
CA ASP A 89 1.12 -2.66 -5.63
C ASP A 89 -0.28 -2.64 -4.98
N LEU A 90 -0.40 -3.08 -3.72
CA LEU A 90 -1.65 -2.97 -2.97
C LEU A 90 -2.02 -1.52 -2.68
N PHE A 91 -1.05 -0.68 -2.31
CA PHE A 91 -1.30 0.74 -2.11
C PHE A 91 -1.71 1.44 -3.41
N TRP A 92 -1.14 1.06 -4.56
CA TRP A 92 -1.61 1.57 -5.85
C TRP A 92 -3.11 1.33 -6.02
N GLN A 93 -3.59 0.11 -5.71
CA GLN A 93 -5.02 -0.22 -5.79
C GLN A 93 -5.87 0.54 -4.75
N GLN A 94 -5.30 0.97 -3.63
CA GLN A 94 -5.99 1.79 -2.63
C GLN A 94 -6.05 3.27 -3.03
N ALA A 95 -5.03 3.75 -3.75
CA ALA A 95 -4.90 5.14 -4.16
C ALA A 95 -5.57 5.46 -5.50
N PHE A 96 -5.69 4.47 -6.39
CA PHE A 96 -6.15 4.66 -7.75
C PHE A 96 -6.81 3.41 -8.37
N ASN A 97 -8.02 3.56 -8.92
CA ASN A 97 -8.79 2.48 -9.52
C ASN A 97 -8.24 1.86 -10.81
N GLN A 98 -7.28 2.49 -11.50
CA GLN A 98 -6.74 1.92 -12.74
C GLN A 98 -5.55 1.01 -12.48
N ASP A 99 -5.43 -0.02 -13.32
CA ASP A 99 -4.25 -0.89 -13.32
C ASP A 99 -2.97 -0.09 -13.58
N LYS A 100 -1.98 -0.27 -12.68
CA LYS A 100 -0.69 0.45 -12.69
C LYS A 100 0.05 0.31 -14.02
N SER A 101 0.16 -0.92 -14.52
CA SER A 101 0.92 -1.21 -15.73
C SER A 101 0.24 -0.61 -16.96
N ALA A 102 -1.06 -0.82 -17.11
CA ALA A 102 -1.85 -0.26 -18.19
C ALA A 102 -1.78 1.27 -18.21
N PHE A 103 -2.02 1.92 -17.06
CA PHE A 103 -1.99 3.37 -16.94
C PHE A 103 -0.60 3.94 -17.26
N LEU A 104 0.47 3.43 -16.63
CA LEU A 104 1.82 3.95 -16.87
C LEU A 104 2.29 3.71 -18.32
N SER A 105 1.90 2.58 -18.93
CA SER A 105 2.26 2.28 -20.32
C SER A 105 1.55 3.17 -21.34
N ALA A 106 0.38 3.71 -20.99
CA ALA A 106 -0.38 4.64 -21.83
C ALA A 106 0.21 6.07 -21.86
N ILE A 107 1.06 6.42 -20.89
CA ILE A 107 1.77 7.71 -20.86
C ILE A 107 3.04 7.57 -21.69
N GLU A 108 3.16 8.25 -22.83
CA GLU A 108 4.34 8.14 -23.71
C GLU A 108 5.59 8.82 -23.14
N ASP A 109 5.43 10.04 -22.64
CA ASP A 109 6.50 10.87 -22.07
C ASP A 109 7.05 10.21 -20.79
N LYS A 110 8.38 10.04 -20.75
CA LYS A 110 9.05 9.31 -19.65
C LYS A 110 9.03 10.09 -18.34
N ASP A 111 9.14 11.41 -18.39
CA ASP A 111 9.17 12.25 -17.19
C ASP A 111 7.78 12.34 -16.59
N VAL A 112 6.75 12.46 -17.43
CA VAL A 112 5.35 12.40 -17.01
C VAL A 112 5.00 11.03 -16.41
N ARG A 113 5.44 9.94 -17.06
CA ARG A 113 5.24 8.57 -16.55
C ARG A 113 5.90 8.39 -15.19
N HIS A 114 7.14 8.83 -15.04
CA HIS A 114 7.86 8.73 -13.79
C HIS A 114 7.22 9.57 -12.67
N PHE A 115 6.73 10.76 -13.00
CA PHE A 115 6.00 11.60 -12.05
C PHE A 115 4.70 10.93 -11.58
N ALA A 116 3.97 10.27 -12.49
CA ALA A 116 2.78 9.50 -12.15
C ALA A 116 3.08 8.26 -11.30
N GLU A 117 4.22 7.60 -11.55
CA GLU A 117 4.70 6.48 -10.74
C GLU A 117 5.02 6.93 -9.30
N ILE A 118 5.76 8.03 -9.11
CA ILE A 118 6.07 8.58 -7.77
C ILE A 118 4.81 8.97 -7.00
N ASN A 119 3.80 9.48 -7.69
CA ASN A 119 2.57 9.96 -7.09
C ASN A 119 1.47 8.90 -6.94
N TYR A 120 1.69 7.67 -7.41
CA TYR A 120 0.68 6.59 -7.37
C TYR A 120 -0.63 7.00 -8.06
N GLY A 121 -0.51 7.64 -9.23
CA GLY A 121 -1.66 8.09 -10.02
C GLY A 121 -1.46 9.46 -10.68
N PRO A 122 -2.52 10.00 -11.30
CA PRO A 122 -2.51 11.25 -12.07
C PRO A 122 -2.62 12.55 -11.25
N TRP A 123 -2.39 12.49 -9.94
CA TRP A 123 -2.53 13.63 -9.02
C TRP A 123 -1.20 14.02 -8.37
N ASP A 124 -0.95 15.32 -8.25
CA ASP A 124 0.28 15.82 -7.65
C ASP A 124 0.11 15.95 -6.12
N ARG A 125 0.72 15.01 -5.39
CA ARG A 125 0.64 14.94 -3.92
C ARG A 125 1.27 16.15 -3.22
N LEU A 126 2.20 16.85 -3.88
CA LEU A 126 2.80 18.10 -3.38
C LEU A 126 2.06 19.36 -3.88
N ASN A 127 0.93 19.19 -4.56
CA ASN A 127 0.01 20.26 -4.96
C ASN A 127 -1.42 20.04 -4.46
N GLY A 128 -1.59 19.36 -3.33
CA GLY A 128 -2.91 19.06 -2.78
C GLY A 128 -3.74 18.13 -3.67
N ASP A 129 -3.09 17.12 -4.27
CA ASP A 129 -3.71 16.13 -5.14
C ASP A 129 -4.41 16.73 -6.38
N ALA A 130 -3.95 17.89 -6.86
CA ALA A 130 -4.44 18.45 -8.12
C ALA A 130 -4.08 17.53 -9.30
N PRO A 131 -5.02 17.26 -10.23
CA PRO A 131 -4.73 16.43 -11.40
C PRO A 131 -3.69 17.12 -12.29
N PHE A 132 -2.66 16.39 -12.69
CA PHE A 132 -1.65 16.89 -13.63
C PHE A 132 -1.82 16.33 -15.05
N LEU A 133 -2.78 15.40 -15.25
CA LEU A 133 -3.14 14.84 -16.55
C LEU A 133 -4.60 15.11 -16.90
N SER A 134 -4.87 15.46 -18.16
CA SER A 134 -6.24 15.60 -18.66
C SER A 134 -6.99 14.27 -18.64
N GLY A 135 -8.31 14.32 -18.46
CA GLY A 135 -9.17 13.13 -18.40
C GLY A 135 -9.31 12.53 -17.00
N PHE A 136 -8.73 13.17 -15.99
CA PHE A 136 -8.91 12.85 -14.58
C PHE A 136 -9.56 14.02 -13.86
N GLU A 137 -10.53 13.72 -13.01
CA GLU A 137 -11.15 14.68 -12.10
C GLU A 137 -10.29 14.86 -10.83
N GLU A 138 -10.80 15.64 -9.88
CA GLU A 138 -10.22 15.71 -8.54
C GLU A 138 -10.17 14.32 -7.91
N LYS A 139 -9.10 14.06 -7.14
CA LYS A 139 -8.94 12.79 -6.45
C LYS A 139 -10.08 12.58 -5.47
N ALA A 140 -10.70 11.40 -5.50
CA ALA A 140 -11.74 11.06 -4.54
C ALA A 140 -11.17 11.11 -3.11
N LEU A 141 -11.84 11.84 -2.21
CA LEU A 141 -11.38 11.98 -0.81
C LEU A 141 -11.28 10.63 -0.09
N GLY A 142 -12.17 9.69 -0.43
CA GLY A 142 -12.14 8.34 0.13
C GLY A 142 -11.19 7.39 -0.60
N ALA A 143 -10.41 7.88 -1.57
CA ALA A 143 -9.64 7.08 -2.51
C ALA A 143 -10.46 5.87 -3.00
N GLU A 144 -9.86 4.68 -3.04
CA GLU A 144 -10.54 3.44 -3.42
C GLU A 144 -11.08 2.65 -2.21
N PHE A 145 -11.17 3.29 -1.04
CA PHE A 145 -11.67 2.65 0.17
C PHE A 145 -13.21 2.62 0.26
N TYR A 146 -13.88 3.48 -0.50
CA TYR A 146 -15.33 3.67 -0.48
C TYR A 146 -15.88 3.76 -1.92
N PRO A 147 -17.17 3.47 -2.16
CA PRO A 147 -17.77 3.74 -3.46
C PRO A 147 -17.69 5.24 -3.78
N HIS A 148 -17.24 5.60 -4.99
CA HIS A 148 -17.02 7.01 -5.36
C HIS A 148 -18.31 7.85 -5.36
N ASP A 149 -19.47 7.21 -5.52
CA ASP A 149 -20.78 7.85 -5.47
C ASP A 149 -21.40 7.91 -4.06
N MET A 150 -20.70 7.38 -3.05
CA MET A 150 -21.20 7.31 -1.68
C MET A 150 -21.21 8.69 -1.04
N THR A 151 -22.36 9.09 -0.51
CA THR A 151 -22.45 10.33 0.27
C THR A 151 -22.15 10.09 1.75
N LYS A 152 -21.66 11.12 2.46
CA LYS A 152 -21.46 11.05 3.92
C LYS A 152 -22.74 10.68 4.66
N THR A 153 -23.88 11.27 4.29
CA THR A 153 -25.19 10.99 4.90
C THR A 153 -25.61 9.53 4.70
N GLU A 154 -25.37 8.97 3.52
CA GLU A 154 -25.64 7.57 3.25
C GLU A 154 -24.79 6.67 4.13
N PHE A 155 -23.48 6.91 4.18
CA PHE A 155 -22.56 6.18 5.03
C PHE A 155 -23.02 6.26 6.49
N GLU A 156 -23.25 7.46 7.03
CA GLU A 156 -23.69 7.70 8.41
C GLU A 156 -25.00 6.99 8.75
N SER A 157 -25.96 6.95 7.82
CA SER A 157 -27.27 6.33 8.03
C SER A 157 -27.25 4.79 7.89
N ALA A 158 -26.28 4.23 7.18
CA ALA A 158 -26.19 2.80 6.95
C ALA A 158 -25.76 2.02 8.21
N ASN A 159 -26.34 0.83 8.38
CA ASN A 159 -26.03 -0.09 9.48
C ASN A 159 -25.33 -1.36 8.95
N PHE A 160 -24.03 -1.46 9.22
CA PHE A 160 -23.17 -2.59 8.88
C PHE A 160 -21.98 -2.67 9.86
N GLU A 161 -21.38 -3.84 9.96
CA GLU A 161 -20.25 -4.11 10.87
C GLU A 161 -18.96 -3.40 10.41
N ASP A 162 -18.04 -3.15 11.34
CA ASP A 162 -16.71 -2.59 11.04
C ASP A 162 -16.71 -1.23 10.28
N LYS A 163 -17.75 -0.44 10.52
CA LYS A 163 -17.99 0.84 9.85
C LYS A 163 -16.81 1.81 9.98
N GLN A 164 -16.15 1.84 11.12
CA GLN A 164 -15.00 2.71 11.41
C GLN A 164 -13.68 1.92 11.55
N GLY A 165 -13.66 0.68 11.06
CA GLY A 165 -12.47 -0.19 11.14
C GLY A 165 -11.28 0.34 10.34
N LEU A 166 -10.09 -0.12 10.69
CA LEU A 166 -8.88 0.22 9.95
C LEU A 166 -8.68 -0.66 8.71
N TYR A 167 -9.14 -1.91 8.75
CA TYR A 167 -8.67 -2.98 7.87
C TYR A 167 -9.76 -3.55 6.95
N SER A 168 -10.61 -2.68 6.41
CA SER A 168 -11.64 -3.06 5.45
C SER A 168 -11.92 -1.98 4.41
N VAL A 169 -12.44 -2.38 3.25
CA VAL A 169 -13.02 -1.48 2.25
C VAL A 169 -14.54 -1.52 2.34
N VAL A 170 -15.20 -0.41 2.01
CA VAL A 170 -16.66 -0.32 1.96
C VAL A 170 -17.12 -0.57 0.53
N LYS A 171 -18.11 -1.45 0.38
CA LYS A 171 -18.69 -1.83 -0.91
C LYS A 171 -20.21 -1.81 -0.85
N ARG A 172 -20.84 -1.84 -2.03
CA ARG A 172 -22.28 -2.05 -2.20
C ARG A 172 -22.53 -3.50 -2.60
N ASP A 173 -23.53 -4.13 -2.01
CA ASP A 173 -24.06 -5.40 -2.51
C ASP A 173 -25.00 -5.19 -3.71
N ASP A 174 -25.52 -6.29 -4.26
CA ASP A 174 -26.44 -6.28 -5.41
C ASP A 174 -27.76 -5.52 -5.13
N THR A 175 -28.08 -5.26 -3.86
CA THR A 175 -29.26 -4.48 -3.43
C THR A 175 -28.94 -3.00 -3.18
N GLY A 176 -27.68 -2.60 -3.36
CA GLY A 176 -27.17 -1.26 -3.12
C GLY A 176 -26.83 -0.97 -1.65
N LYS A 177 -26.93 -1.97 -0.75
CA LYS A 177 -26.64 -1.79 0.68
C LYS A 177 -25.13 -1.79 0.92
N LEU A 178 -24.67 -0.85 1.75
CA LEU A 178 -23.27 -0.77 2.16
C LEU A 178 -22.91 -1.94 3.11
N PHE A 179 -21.72 -2.50 2.88
CA PHE A 179 -21.07 -3.48 3.74
C PHE A 179 -19.54 -3.29 3.72
N THR A 180 -18.84 -3.92 4.66
CA THR A 180 -17.38 -3.95 4.72
C THR A 180 -16.83 -5.27 4.21
N GLN A 181 -15.79 -5.20 3.38
CA GLN A 181 -14.98 -6.35 3.02
C GLN A 181 -13.60 -6.22 3.69
N PRO A 182 -13.24 -7.13 4.60
CA PRO A 182 -11.93 -7.12 5.27
C PRO A 182 -10.78 -7.21 4.26
N TYR A 183 -9.63 -6.60 4.57
CA TYR A 183 -8.46 -6.58 3.68
C TYR A 183 -7.94 -7.98 3.36
N SER A 184 -7.88 -8.89 4.35
CA SER A 184 -7.54 -10.30 4.14
C SER A 184 -8.40 -11.03 3.10
N LYS A 185 -9.61 -10.50 2.82
CA LYS A 185 -10.51 -10.98 1.76
C LYS A 185 -10.43 -10.16 0.49
N ALA A 186 -10.33 -8.84 0.59
CA ALA A 186 -10.26 -7.95 -0.57
C ALA A 186 -8.96 -8.15 -1.36
N TYR A 187 -7.86 -8.49 -0.68
CA TYR A 187 -6.50 -8.56 -1.23
C TYR A 187 -5.84 -9.93 -0.94
N SER A 188 -6.65 -11.00 -0.93
CA SER A 188 -6.26 -12.30 -0.37
C SER A 188 -5.05 -12.93 -1.07
N ASP A 189 -4.98 -12.83 -2.40
CA ASP A 189 -3.92 -13.46 -3.20
C ASP A 189 -2.55 -12.79 -2.93
N GLU A 190 -2.53 -11.46 -2.93
CA GLU A 190 -1.37 -10.63 -2.63
C GLU A 190 -0.91 -10.83 -1.18
N LEU A 191 -1.83 -10.76 -0.22
CA LEU A 191 -1.51 -10.91 1.20
C LEU A 191 -1.03 -12.33 1.52
N THR A 192 -1.54 -13.35 0.85
CA THR A 192 -1.02 -14.73 0.94
C THR A 192 0.42 -14.83 0.45
N LYS A 193 0.75 -14.20 -0.67
CA LYS A 193 2.13 -14.17 -1.19
C LYS A 193 3.06 -13.43 -0.23
N ALA A 194 2.65 -12.26 0.26
CA ALA A 194 3.43 -11.49 1.24
C ALA A 194 3.66 -12.29 2.53
N ALA A 195 2.61 -12.92 3.08
CA ALA A 195 2.71 -13.76 4.25
C ALA A 195 3.70 -14.93 4.07
N ASN A 196 3.71 -15.57 2.89
CA ASN A 196 4.66 -16.64 2.59
C ASN A 196 6.10 -16.13 2.52
N LEU A 197 6.34 -14.97 1.90
CA LEU A 197 7.67 -14.34 1.88
C LEU A 197 8.16 -13.98 3.28
N LEU A 198 7.28 -13.50 4.17
CA LEU A 198 7.62 -13.23 5.57
C LEU A 198 7.96 -14.53 6.33
N LYS A 199 7.23 -15.62 6.08
CA LYS A 199 7.57 -16.94 6.66
C LYS A 199 8.91 -17.45 6.16
N GLU A 200 9.21 -17.33 4.88
CA GLU A 200 10.53 -17.67 4.32
C GLU A 200 11.65 -16.81 4.92
N ALA A 201 11.43 -15.50 5.06
CA ALA A 201 12.37 -14.59 5.70
C ALA A 201 12.62 -14.96 7.17
N SER A 202 11.57 -15.36 7.90
CA SER A 202 11.67 -15.79 9.30
C SER A 202 12.56 -17.03 9.48
N ALA A 203 12.60 -17.92 8.48
CA ALA A 203 13.46 -19.11 8.52
C ALA A 203 14.95 -18.78 8.38
N LEU A 204 15.28 -17.56 7.92
CA LEU A 204 16.64 -17.05 7.81
C LEU A 204 17.06 -16.21 9.04
N ALA A 205 16.14 -15.96 9.98
CA ALA A 205 16.39 -15.09 11.11
C ALA A 205 17.13 -15.82 12.24
N ASN A 206 18.30 -15.29 12.61
CA ASN A 206 19.06 -15.75 13.77
C ASN A 206 18.49 -15.18 15.08
N ASN A 207 17.76 -14.07 15.02
CA ASN A 207 17.14 -13.44 16.17
C ASN A 207 15.70 -13.99 16.34
N GLU A 208 15.44 -14.63 17.49
CA GLU A 208 14.15 -15.31 17.72
C GLU A 208 12.98 -14.32 17.86
N GLU A 209 13.21 -13.12 18.43
CA GLU A 209 12.17 -12.08 18.52
C GLU A 209 11.75 -11.59 17.13
N PHE A 210 12.73 -11.35 16.24
CA PHE A 210 12.43 -10.94 14.87
C PHE A 210 11.74 -12.05 14.07
N LYS A 211 12.20 -13.29 14.23
CA LYS A 211 11.53 -14.46 13.64
C LYS A 211 10.07 -14.54 14.09
N GLN A 212 9.81 -14.39 15.39
CA GLN A 212 8.47 -14.42 15.94
C GLN A 212 7.61 -13.26 15.41
N TYR A 213 8.17 -12.05 15.32
CA TYR A 213 7.49 -10.91 14.70
C TYR A 213 7.10 -11.21 13.24
N LEU A 214 8.02 -11.71 12.41
CA LEU A 214 7.74 -12.01 11.00
C LEU A 214 6.64 -13.07 10.84
N LEU A 215 6.62 -14.10 11.69
CA LEU A 215 5.58 -15.13 11.70
C LEU A 215 4.21 -14.55 12.10
N LEU A 216 4.15 -13.76 13.17
CA LEU A 216 2.91 -13.13 13.62
C LEU A 216 2.40 -12.11 12.62
N ARG A 217 3.29 -11.32 12.00
CA ARG A 217 2.91 -10.36 10.97
C ARG A 217 2.39 -11.06 9.72
N ALA A 218 3.00 -12.18 9.33
CA ALA A 218 2.49 -13.02 8.24
C ALA A 218 1.07 -13.54 8.52
N GLU A 219 0.76 -13.90 9.76
CA GLU A 219 -0.59 -14.30 10.17
C GLU A 219 -1.56 -13.12 10.17
N ALA A 220 -1.16 -11.97 10.71
CA ALA A 220 -1.97 -10.75 10.75
C ALA A 220 -2.42 -10.29 9.36
N LEU A 221 -1.56 -10.39 8.33
CA LEU A 221 -1.92 -10.09 6.94
C LEU A 221 -3.07 -10.97 6.41
N LEU A 222 -3.32 -12.14 7.01
CA LEU A 222 -4.35 -13.10 6.60
C LEU A 222 -5.60 -13.07 7.47
N THR A 223 -5.53 -12.43 8.63
CA THR A 223 -6.61 -12.40 9.63
C THR A 223 -7.15 -11.00 9.92
N ASP A 224 -6.44 -9.96 9.48
CA ASP A 224 -6.67 -8.55 9.82
C ASP A 224 -6.52 -8.21 11.32
N ASP A 225 -5.96 -9.12 12.13
CA ASP A 225 -5.63 -8.88 13.54
C ASP A 225 -4.12 -8.64 13.74
N TYR A 226 -3.75 -7.37 13.86
CA TYR A 226 -2.36 -6.94 13.95
C TYR A 226 -1.84 -6.84 15.39
N LEU A 227 -2.70 -6.94 16.41
CA LEU A 227 -2.35 -6.64 17.80
C LEU A 227 -1.17 -7.48 18.30
N ALA A 228 -1.22 -8.80 18.09
CA ALA A 228 -0.15 -9.70 18.53
C ALA A 228 1.18 -9.41 17.81
N SER A 229 1.12 -9.10 16.51
CA SER A 229 2.31 -8.78 15.73
C SER A 229 2.91 -7.43 16.12
N ASP A 230 2.09 -6.45 16.48
CA ASP A 230 2.54 -5.14 16.95
C ASP A 230 3.19 -5.23 18.32
N MET A 231 2.63 -6.01 19.24
CA MET A 231 3.26 -6.31 20.53
C MET A 231 4.63 -6.98 20.34
N ALA A 232 4.73 -7.97 19.45
CA ALA A 232 6.00 -8.62 19.15
C ALA A 232 7.01 -7.68 18.49
N TRP A 233 6.55 -6.77 17.62
CA TRP A 233 7.39 -5.73 17.03
C TRP A 233 7.92 -4.74 18.06
N MET A 234 7.09 -4.41 19.06
CA MET A 234 7.50 -3.57 20.19
C MET A 234 8.59 -4.24 21.03
N ASP A 235 8.48 -5.55 21.25
CA ASP A 235 9.43 -6.34 22.04
C ASP A 235 10.76 -6.58 21.32
N MET A 236 10.77 -6.62 19.98
CA MET A 236 11.99 -6.81 19.19
C MET A 236 12.89 -5.56 19.20
N LYS A 237 13.95 -5.56 20.01
CA LYS A 237 14.87 -4.40 20.13
C LYS A 237 16.26 -4.59 19.50
N THR A 238 16.69 -5.85 19.36
CA THR A 238 18.11 -6.17 19.19
C THR A 238 18.51 -6.60 17.78
N ASN A 239 17.54 -6.91 16.90
CA ASN A 239 17.85 -7.33 15.54
C ASN A 239 18.40 -6.15 14.71
N PRO A 240 19.47 -6.34 13.91
CA PRO A 240 20.05 -5.25 13.10
C PRO A 240 19.21 -4.94 11.86
N VAL A 241 18.34 -5.85 11.42
CA VAL A 241 17.36 -5.61 10.36
C VAL A 241 16.04 -5.21 11.02
N GLU A 242 15.35 -4.26 10.41
CA GLU A 242 14.06 -3.81 10.88
C GLU A 242 13.08 -3.80 9.71
N LEU A 243 11.83 -4.18 9.98
CA LEU A 243 10.77 -4.23 9.00
C LEU A 243 9.52 -3.63 9.64
N VAL A 244 8.95 -2.66 8.94
CA VAL A 244 7.60 -2.16 9.18
C VAL A 244 6.82 -2.51 7.93
N ILE A 245 5.77 -3.31 8.00
CA ILE A 245 5.01 -3.78 6.83
C ILE A 245 3.54 -4.03 7.15
N GLY A 246 2.62 -3.52 6.33
CA GLY A 246 1.18 -3.78 6.47
C GLY A 246 0.34 -2.52 6.27
N PRO A 247 -0.96 -2.55 6.59
CA PRO A 247 -1.82 -1.37 6.63
C PRO A 247 -1.59 -0.59 7.92
N ILE A 248 -1.12 0.66 7.83
CA ILE A 248 -0.61 1.39 9.01
C ILE A 248 -1.26 2.78 9.18
N GLU A 249 -1.03 3.67 8.21
CA GLU A 249 -1.44 5.07 8.30
C GLU A 249 -2.77 5.30 7.57
N SER A 250 -3.63 6.20 8.08
CA SER A 250 -4.95 6.47 7.48
C SER A 250 -5.05 7.76 6.68
N TYR A 251 -3.92 8.41 6.35
CA TYR A 251 -3.90 9.71 5.66
C TYR A 251 -4.41 9.66 4.22
N GLU A 252 -4.36 8.51 3.56
CA GLU A 252 -4.90 8.34 2.20
C GLU A 252 -6.44 8.42 2.19
N ASP A 253 -7.08 8.04 3.31
CA ASP A 253 -8.51 8.27 3.54
C ASP A 253 -8.74 9.71 4.03
N GLN A 254 -8.82 10.64 3.09
CA GLN A 254 -9.15 12.04 3.38
C GLN A 254 -10.66 12.28 3.60
N LEU A 255 -11.51 11.24 3.48
CA LEU A 255 -12.95 11.36 3.68
C LEU A 255 -13.31 11.27 5.18
N PHE A 256 -12.77 10.26 5.85
CA PHE A 256 -13.02 10.00 7.28
C PHE A 256 -11.75 9.75 8.11
N GLY A 257 -10.64 9.35 7.48
CA GLY A 257 -9.41 8.95 8.17
C GLY A 257 -9.52 7.63 8.93
N TYR A 258 -10.45 6.75 8.53
CA TYR A 258 -10.65 5.44 9.15
C TYR A 258 -9.79 4.36 8.52
N ARG A 259 -9.63 4.34 7.19
CA ARG A 259 -9.02 3.19 6.52
C ARG A 259 -7.50 3.32 6.45
N ALA A 260 -6.80 2.26 6.80
CA ALA A 260 -5.34 2.24 6.82
C ALA A 260 -4.76 1.81 5.45
N ALA A 261 -3.79 2.55 4.96
CA ALA A 261 -3.11 2.28 3.71
C ALA A 261 -1.93 1.32 3.89
N PHE A 262 -1.71 0.43 2.92
CA PHE A 262 -0.56 -0.47 2.92
C PHE A 262 0.75 0.30 2.70
N GLU A 263 1.75 -0.01 3.50
CA GLU A 263 3.10 0.51 3.35
C GLU A 263 4.14 -0.48 3.86
N ALA A 264 5.39 -0.24 3.47
CA ALA A 264 6.52 -0.93 4.07
C ALA A 264 7.79 -0.09 4.11
N TYR A 265 8.60 -0.36 5.13
CA TYR A 265 9.97 0.13 5.28
C TYR A 265 10.88 -1.06 5.56
N VAL A 266 11.91 -1.24 4.72
CA VAL A 266 13.02 -2.17 5.01
C VAL A 266 14.19 -1.34 5.50
N LEU A 267 14.64 -1.64 6.72
CA LEU A 267 15.53 -0.78 7.49
C LEU A 267 16.74 -1.57 8.01
N VAL A 268 17.87 -0.88 8.12
CA VAL A 268 19.09 -1.39 8.75
C VAL A 268 19.43 -0.49 9.92
N LYS A 269 19.54 -1.06 11.11
CA LYS A 269 19.77 -0.32 12.35
C LYS A 269 21.20 0.22 12.41
N ASP A 270 21.34 1.51 12.66
CA ASP A 270 22.63 2.12 12.98
C ASP A 270 22.86 2.02 14.49
N LEU A 271 23.59 0.99 14.91
CA LEU A 271 23.85 0.72 16.34
C LEU A 271 24.60 1.88 17.02
N LYS A 272 25.54 2.51 16.32
CA LYS A 272 26.39 3.58 16.88
C LYS A 272 25.59 4.85 17.11
N TRP A 273 24.71 5.23 16.18
CA TRP A 273 23.82 6.36 16.37
C TRP A 273 22.71 6.05 17.37
N SER A 274 22.19 4.83 17.38
CA SER A 274 21.19 4.39 18.36
C SER A 274 21.71 4.50 19.81
N GLU A 275 22.94 4.06 20.09
CA GLU A 275 23.57 4.27 21.41
C GLU A 275 23.66 5.76 21.81
N LYS A 276 23.99 6.63 20.85
CA LYS A 276 24.03 8.08 21.11
C LYS A 276 22.64 8.65 21.39
N LEU A 277 21.59 8.05 20.85
CA LEU A 277 20.20 8.48 21.04
C LEU A 277 19.62 7.98 22.38
N ALA A 278 20.05 6.81 22.85
CA ALA A 278 19.58 6.21 24.10
C ALA A 278 19.75 7.14 25.31
N LYS A 279 20.80 7.98 25.34
CA LYS A 279 20.99 8.97 26.40
C LYS A 279 19.86 10.00 26.49
N TYR A 280 19.19 10.34 25.37
CA TYR A 280 18.11 11.32 25.36
C TYR A 280 16.82 10.76 25.94
N ALA A 281 16.59 9.45 25.83
CA ALA A 281 15.44 8.78 26.45
C ALA A 281 15.45 8.97 27.98
N ALA A 282 16.63 8.98 28.60
CA ALA A 282 16.78 9.21 30.04
C ALA A 282 16.33 10.61 30.51
N PHE A 283 16.26 11.60 29.61
CA PHE A 283 15.81 12.96 29.93
C PHE A 283 14.29 13.15 29.77
N LEU A 284 13.54 12.18 29.21
CA LEU A 284 12.10 12.33 28.99
C LEU A 284 11.31 12.65 30.28
N PRO A 285 11.60 12.03 31.45
CA PRO A 285 10.96 12.41 32.71
C PRO A 285 11.20 13.88 33.11
N GLU A 286 12.43 14.36 32.93
CA GLU A 286 12.81 15.74 33.25
C GLU A 286 12.12 16.73 32.30
N LEU A 287 12.09 16.42 31.00
CA LEU A 287 11.40 17.23 29.99
C LEU A 287 9.89 17.32 30.27
N GLN A 288 9.26 16.22 30.67
CA GLN A 288 7.84 16.19 31.01
C GLN A 288 7.52 17.07 32.24
N GLN A 289 8.34 17.00 33.28
CA GLN A 289 8.19 17.88 34.46
C GLN A 289 8.49 19.35 34.11
N GLY A 290 9.43 19.58 33.20
CA GLY A 290 9.86 20.89 32.73
C GLY A 290 8.93 21.58 31.74
N LEU A 291 7.85 20.93 31.28
CA LEU A 291 6.93 21.52 30.31
C LEU A 291 6.41 22.90 30.79
N PRO A 292 6.40 23.94 29.93
CA PRO A 292 5.95 25.28 30.29
C PRO A 292 4.41 25.40 30.27
N VAL A 293 3.74 24.48 30.97
CA VAL A 293 2.28 24.37 31.07
C VAL A 293 1.87 24.26 32.54
N GLU A 294 0.58 24.44 32.83
CA GLU A 294 0.03 24.24 34.17
C GLU A 294 0.25 22.80 34.66
N SER A 295 0.43 22.64 35.97
CA SER A 295 0.76 21.34 36.58
C SER A 295 -0.26 20.24 36.28
N ALA A 296 -1.53 20.60 36.06
CA ALA A 296 -2.59 19.64 35.72
C ALA A 296 -2.32 18.88 34.41
N TYR A 297 -1.57 19.47 33.47
CA TYR A 297 -1.22 18.87 32.19
C TYR A 297 0.10 18.07 32.22
N LYS A 298 0.76 17.97 33.39
CA LYS A 298 2.03 17.23 33.58
C LYS A 298 1.84 15.87 34.27
N ALA A 299 0.58 15.45 34.45
CA ALA A 299 0.24 14.26 35.23
C ALA A 299 0.73 12.96 34.57
N GLU A 300 0.86 12.96 33.24
CA GLU A 300 1.38 11.83 32.48
C GLU A 300 2.89 11.72 32.66
N MET A 301 3.37 10.50 32.85
CA MET A 301 4.80 10.18 32.84
C MET A 301 5.10 9.34 31.60
N PRO A 302 6.06 9.75 30.75
CA PRO A 302 6.49 8.90 29.65
C PRO A 302 6.98 7.56 30.19
N GLY A 303 6.60 6.47 29.52
CA GLY A 303 7.09 5.14 29.85
C GLY A 303 8.62 5.07 29.81
N SER A 304 9.22 4.28 30.70
CA SER A 304 10.67 4.09 30.77
C SER A 304 11.27 3.42 29.53
N ASP A 305 10.42 2.79 28.71
CA ASP A 305 10.82 1.94 27.59
C ASP A 305 10.71 2.65 26.23
N ALA A 306 10.71 3.99 26.23
CA ALA A 306 10.71 4.78 25.01
C ALA A 306 11.95 4.45 24.15
N ASP A 307 11.72 3.85 22.99
CA ASP A 307 12.76 3.30 22.12
C ASP A 307 13.03 4.26 20.96
N LEU A 308 14.15 5.00 21.05
CA LEU A 308 14.59 5.97 20.04
C LEU A 308 15.87 5.47 19.36
N ASN A 309 15.76 5.07 18.10
CA ASN A 309 16.84 4.47 17.34
C ASN A 309 17.02 5.15 15.97
N ALA A 310 18.22 5.02 15.42
CA ALA A 310 18.56 5.48 14.07
C ALA A 310 18.68 4.30 13.11
N TYR A 311 18.20 4.49 11.90
CA TYR A 311 18.18 3.49 10.84
C TYR A 311 18.60 4.13 9.51
N ASP A 312 19.24 3.32 8.67
CA ASP A 312 19.31 3.56 7.24
C ASP A 312 18.13 2.83 6.59
N VAL A 313 17.26 3.57 5.89
CA VAL A 313 16.20 2.97 5.07
C VAL A 313 16.77 2.55 3.74
N ILE A 314 16.54 1.30 3.35
CA ILE A 314 17.03 0.74 2.10
C ILE A 314 15.91 0.47 1.09
N TYR A 315 14.65 0.48 1.54
CA TYR A 315 13.49 0.36 0.67
C TYR A 315 12.24 0.99 1.31
N TYR A 316 11.53 1.80 0.52
CA TYR A 316 10.19 2.31 0.82
C TYR A 316 9.19 1.64 -0.11
N ALA A 317 7.98 1.34 0.38
CA ALA A 317 6.90 0.83 -0.45
C ALA A 317 5.53 1.34 0.01
N GLY A 318 4.61 1.42 -0.95
CA GLY A 318 3.23 1.81 -0.73
C GLY A 318 3.08 3.25 -0.25
N HIS A 319 2.20 3.49 0.71
CA HIS A 319 1.87 4.83 1.19
C HIS A 319 3.12 5.63 1.61
N SER A 320 4.06 4.99 2.32
CA SER A 320 5.34 5.59 2.71
C SER A 320 6.25 6.04 1.56
N ASN A 321 6.05 5.50 0.36
CA ASN A 321 6.81 5.80 -0.84
C ASN A 321 6.08 6.81 -1.74
N ALA A 322 4.84 7.18 -1.43
CA ALA A 322 4.07 8.11 -2.23
C ALA A 322 4.56 9.56 -2.08
N GLY A 323 4.97 10.18 -3.19
CA GLY A 323 5.44 11.56 -3.19
C GLY A 323 6.66 11.80 -2.28
N SER A 324 6.51 12.69 -1.30
CA SER A 324 7.60 13.03 -0.38
C SER A 324 7.88 11.90 0.62
N LYS A 325 9.14 11.51 0.74
CA LYS A 325 9.55 10.42 1.64
C LYS A 325 9.52 10.81 3.12
N THR A 326 8.98 9.92 3.94
CA THR A 326 9.04 9.97 5.42
C THR A 326 10.48 9.98 5.91
N ILE A 327 10.80 10.76 6.95
CA ILE A 327 12.14 10.81 7.56
C ILE A 327 12.20 10.25 8.99
N ALA A 328 11.05 10.06 9.62
CA ALA A 328 10.94 9.47 10.94
C ALA A 328 9.56 8.83 11.10
N ILE A 329 9.48 7.77 11.89
CA ILE A 329 8.25 7.00 12.12
C ILE A 329 8.04 6.86 13.64
N ASN A 330 6.79 6.95 14.09
CA ASN A 330 6.41 6.71 15.48
C ASN A 330 5.23 5.74 15.53
N LEU A 331 5.49 4.49 15.88
CA LEU A 331 4.52 3.39 15.78
C LEU A 331 4.52 2.51 17.04
N PRO A 332 3.47 1.68 17.22
CA PRO A 332 2.25 1.60 16.41
C PRO A 332 1.20 2.69 16.74
N ASN A 333 0.23 2.87 15.85
CA ASN A 333 -0.91 3.78 16.05
C ASN A 333 -1.97 3.22 17.03
N ASP A 334 -2.00 1.90 17.26
CA ASP A 334 -2.96 1.26 18.16
C ASP A 334 -2.72 1.64 19.63
N GLU A 335 -3.64 2.42 20.21
CA GLU A 335 -3.57 2.90 21.59
C GLU A 335 -3.43 1.77 22.62
N ARG A 336 -3.96 0.57 22.35
CA ARG A 336 -3.85 -0.57 23.27
C ARG A 336 -2.38 -1.00 23.40
N VAL A 337 -1.66 -1.03 22.27
CA VAL A 337 -0.22 -1.33 22.26
C VAL A 337 0.56 -0.20 22.89
N GLN A 338 0.20 1.06 22.60
CA GLN A 338 0.87 2.22 23.21
C GLN A 338 0.75 2.23 24.74
N LEU A 339 -0.42 1.89 25.27
CA LEU A 339 -0.66 1.82 26.71
C LEU A 339 0.14 0.70 27.38
N GLU A 340 0.32 -0.44 26.70
CA GLU A 340 1.01 -1.61 27.28
C GLU A 340 2.54 -1.57 27.10
N LYS A 341 3.01 -1.13 25.93
CA LYS A 341 4.42 -1.25 25.48
C LYS A 341 5.06 0.08 25.09
N GLY A 342 4.30 1.17 25.05
CA GLY A 342 4.77 2.46 24.55
C GLY A 342 4.86 2.51 23.02
N THR A 343 5.76 3.34 22.52
CA THR A 343 5.99 3.54 21.07
C THR A 343 7.46 3.42 20.72
N ARG A 344 7.75 3.06 19.46
CA ARG A 344 9.10 3.10 18.89
C ARG A 344 9.22 4.27 17.94
N ARG A 345 10.31 5.01 18.08
CA ARG A 345 10.67 6.17 17.24
C ARG A 345 11.87 5.82 16.38
N LEU A 346 11.63 5.66 15.09
CA LEU A 346 12.64 5.26 14.12
C LEU A 346 13.06 6.49 13.32
N GLN A 347 14.31 6.92 13.44
CA GLN A 347 14.87 8.04 12.69
C GLN A 347 15.56 7.52 11.43
N LEU A 348 15.10 7.91 10.25
CA LEU A 348 15.61 7.44 8.96
C LEU A 348 16.78 8.33 8.50
N LYS A 349 17.97 8.06 9.07
CA LYS A 349 19.16 8.91 9.03
C LYS A 349 19.59 9.26 7.59
N ASN A 350 19.69 8.28 6.69
CA ASN A 350 20.08 8.53 5.29
C ASN A 350 19.04 9.38 4.53
N ALA A 351 17.74 9.15 4.75
CA ALA A 351 16.67 9.98 4.17
C ALA A 351 16.67 11.41 4.75
N MET A 352 16.85 11.56 6.07
CA MET A 352 17.03 12.85 6.73
C MET A 352 18.22 13.60 6.13
N ARG A 353 19.35 12.92 5.96
CA ARG A 353 20.56 13.50 5.38
C ARG A 353 20.33 13.98 3.96
N ALA A 354 19.66 13.18 3.14
CA ALA A 354 19.32 13.54 1.76
C ALA A 354 18.45 14.81 1.68
N LYS A 355 17.41 14.92 2.52
CA LYS A 355 16.58 16.15 2.58
C LYS A 355 17.37 17.33 3.13
N PHE A 356 18.23 17.13 4.13
CA PHE A 356 19.07 18.18 4.67
C PHE A 356 19.98 18.77 3.57
N ASP A 357 20.74 17.90 2.89
CA ASP A 357 21.73 18.32 1.90
C ASP A 357 21.07 18.93 0.64
N ASN A 358 19.97 18.36 0.15
CA ASN A 358 19.38 18.75 -1.15
C ASN A 358 18.19 19.71 -1.07
N ILE A 359 17.61 19.90 0.12
CA ILE A 359 16.44 20.78 0.31
C ILE A 359 16.77 21.85 1.34
N LEU A 360 17.14 21.47 2.56
CA LEU A 360 17.29 22.45 3.65
C LEU A 360 18.48 23.39 3.44
N VAL A 361 19.64 22.87 3.02
CA VAL A 361 20.84 23.69 2.77
C VAL A 361 20.59 24.72 1.66
N PRO A 362 20.09 24.36 0.46
CA PRO A 362 19.78 25.35 -0.58
C PRO A 362 18.75 26.40 -0.15
N ILE A 363 17.74 26.00 0.64
CA ILE A 363 16.77 26.95 1.21
C ILE A 363 17.48 27.92 2.17
N ALA A 364 18.35 27.42 3.05
CA ALA A 364 19.09 28.24 3.99
C ALA A 364 20.02 29.24 3.28
N GLU A 365 20.73 28.81 2.24
CA GLU A 365 21.58 29.70 1.41
C GLU A 365 20.79 30.82 0.71
N THR A 366 19.51 30.59 0.46
CA THR A 366 18.61 31.59 -0.16
C THR A 366 17.99 32.52 0.88
N LEU A 367 17.57 31.99 2.03
CA LEU A 367 16.74 32.70 3.01
C LEU A 367 17.53 33.29 4.19
N ILE A 368 18.75 32.82 4.45
CA ILE A 368 19.59 33.24 5.57
C ILE A 368 20.76 34.06 5.02
N VAL A 369 20.94 35.28 5.54
CA VAL A 369 22.07 36.13 5.15
C VAL A 369 23.39 35.57 5.69
N PRO A 370 24.48 35.59 4.91
CA PRO A 370 25.81 35.30 5.44
C PRO A 370 26.20 36.32 6.52
N GLU A 371 26.80 35.85 7.62
CA GLU A 371 27.39 36.70 8.67
C GLU A 371 28.68 37.39 8.22
#